data_AF-A0A832JL67-F1
#
_entry.id   AF-A0A832JL67-F1
#
_cell.length_a   1.000
_cell.length_b   1.000
_cell.length_c   1.000
_cell.angle_alpha   90.00
_cell.angle_beta   90.00
_cell.angle_gamma   90.00
#
_symmetry.space_group_name_H-M   'P 1'
#
loop_
_entity.id
_entity.type
_entity.pdbx_description
1 polymer ?
#
loop_
_entity_poly.entity_id
_entity_poly.type
_entity_poly.pdbx_seq_one_letter_code
_entity_poly.pdbx_strand_id
1 'polypeptide(L)'
;MGLGAETVEEKGEAKTVRGEDYLALIYRLSEAGVEARLSMIAEELRVSAPTAAKALARLRECGYVERRGFSYHLTEKGLRVAERIVRNHRVVERLLTDVLGANPREAHELAHALEHVDGLAELADRYLGMPDRCPHGNPVPARGARRGLPLSRAGRGVY
;
A
#
# COMPACT_ATOMS: atom_id res chain seq x y z
N MET A 1 -11.66 -2.24 -17.04
CA MET A 1 -10.43 -2.83 -17.61
C MET A 1 -9.42 -3.01 -16.49
N GLY A 2 -9.20 -4.25 -16.05
CA GLY A 2 -8.35 -4.55 -14.90
C GLY A 2 -6.87 -4.24 -15.14
N LEU A 3 -6.21 -3.71 -14.12
CA LEU A 3 -4.75 -3.63 -14.06
C LEU A 3 -4.23 -5.07 -13.98
N GLY A 4 -3.43 -5.48 -14.98
CA GLY A 4 -2.98 -6.88 -15.09
C GLY A 4 -2.33 -7.39 -13.81
N ALA A 5 -2.53 -8.69 -13.54
CA ALA A 5 -1.98 -9.39 -12.39
C ALA A 5 -0.87 -10.33 -12.88
N GLU A 6 0.31 -10.32 -12.26
CA GLU A 6 1.44 -11.20 -12.62
C GLU A 6 1.80 -12.09 -11.41
N THR A 7 1.94 -13.40 -11.64
CA THR A 7 2.22 -14.42 -10.62
C THR A 7 3.73 -14.54 -10.35
N VAL A 8 4.11 -14.58 -9.07
CA VAL A 8 5.48 -14.91 -8.62
C VAL A 8 5.45 -16.28 -7.95
N GLU A 9 6.34 -17.19 -8.36
CA GLU A 9 6.51 -18.50 -7.73
C GLU A 9 7.81 -18.56 -6.90
N GLU A 10 7.73 -18.92 -5.60
CA GLU A 10 8.62 -19.92 -4.98
C GLU A 10 8.13 -20.38 -3.59
N LYS A 11 8.37 -21.67 -3.28
CA LYS A 11 8.02 -22.40 -2.03
C LYS A 11 6.56 -22.28 -1.59
N GLY A 12 5.67 -22.90 -2.37
CA GLY A 12 4.38 -23.39 -1.88
C GLY A 12 3.16 -22.46 -2.02
N GLU A 13 3.32 -21.19 -2.40
CA GLU A 13 2.18 -20.33 -2.69
C GLU A 13 2.54 -19.24 -3.74
N ALA A 14 1.85 -19.25 -4.87
CA ALA A 14 2.04 -18.25 -5.92
C ALA A 14 1.34 -16.94 -5.52
N LYS A 15 2.11 -15.92 -5.14
CA LYS A 15 1.56 -14.58 -4.87
C LYS A 15 1.39 -13.83 -6.18
N THR A 16 0.14 -13.48 -6.50
CA THR A 16 -0.15 -12.66 -7.68
C THR A 16 -0.07 -11.19 -7.30
N VAL A 17 0.89 -10.47 -7.89
CA VAL A 17 1.05 -9.02 -7.70
C VAL A 17 0.21 -8.29 -8.74
N ARG A 18 -0.70 -7.44 -8.28
CA ARG A 18 -1.59 -6.62 -9.08
C ARG A 18 -0.96 -5.25 -9.33
N GLY A 19 -1.34 -4.59 -10.43
CA GLY A 19 -0.89 -3.21 -10.67
C GLY A 19 -1.27 -2.24 -9.53
N GLU A 20 -2.33 -2.53 -8.80
CA GLU A 20 -2.77 -1.79 -7.60
C GLU A 20 -1.77 -1.88 -6.45
N ASP A 21 -1.05 -3.00 -6.31
CA ASP A 21 -0.03 -3.19 -5.26
C ASP A 21 1.17 -2.25 -5.49
N TYR A 22 1.53 -2.02 -6.75
CA TYR A 22 2.56 -1.04 -7.12
C TYR A 22 2.12 0.38 -6.72
N LEU A 23 0.86 0.74 -6.95
CA LEU A 23 0.34 2.06 -6.60
C LEU A 23 0.29 2.24 -5.08
N ALA A 24 -0.19 1.22 -4.35
CA ALA A 24 -0.22 1.20 -2.88
C ALA A 24 1.18 1.28 -2.28
N LEU A 25 2.17 0.60 -2.87
CA LEU A 25 3.56 0.69 -2.42
C LEU A 25 4.16 2.08 -2.68
N ILE A 26 3.98 2.65 -3.88
CA ILE A 26 4.47 4.01 -4.19
C ILE A 26 3.85 5.03 -3.23
N TYR A 27 2.57 4.88 -2.89
CA TYR A 27 1.90 5.71 -1.88
C TYR A 27 2.57 5.59 -0.52
N ARG A 28 2.78 4.37 -0.01
CA ARG A 28 3.42 4.13 1.29
C ARG A 28 4.85 4.68 1.36
N LEU A 29 5.64 4.51 0.29
CA LEU A 29 6.99 5.08 0.20
C LEU A 29 6.94 6.62 0.22
N SER A 30 6.01 7.22 -0.52
CA SER A 30 5.79 8.67 -0.50
C SER A 30 5.38 9.17 0.89
N GLU A 31 4.50 8.46 1.61
CA GLU A 31 4.13 8.77 2.99
C GLU A 31 5.31 8.74 3.96
N ALA A 32 6.26 7.82 3.74
CA ALA A 32 7.49 7.73 4.50
C ALA A 32 8.56 8.76 4.06
N GLY A 33 8.29 9.56 3.02
CA GLY A 33 9.25 10.51 2.45
C GLY A 33 10.41 9.83 1.71
N VAL A 34 10.20 8.61 1.22
CA VAL A 34 11.16 7.78 0.49
C VAL A 34 10.86 7.82 -1.01
N GLU A 35 11.90 7.95 -1.83
CA GLU A 35 11.76 7.90 -3.29
C GLU A 35 11.44 6.48 -3.77
N ALA A 36 10.33 6.31 -4.48
CA ALA A 36 9.94 5.01 -5.04
C ALA A 36 10.79 4.67 -6.29
N ARG A 37 11.96 4.07 -6.07
CA ARG A 37 12.88 3.63 -7.13
C ARG A 37 12.55 2.22 -7.59
N LEU A 38 12.88 1.89 -8.84
CA LEU A 38 12.60 0.57 -9.43
C LEU A 38 13.12 -0.59 -8.58
N SER A 39 14.37 -0.50 -8.10
CA SER A 39 14.99 -1.56 -7.29
C SER A 39 14.24 -1.81 -6.00
N MET A 40 13.87 -0.74 -5.29
CA MET A 40 13.10 -0.80 -4.05
C MET A 40 11.69 -1.35 -4.29
N ILE A 41 11.02 -0.92 -5.36
CA ILE A 41 9.69 -1.45 -5.72
C ILE A 41 9.77 -2.95 -6.02
N ALA A 42 10.78 -3.39 -6.77
CA ALA A 42 10.97 -4.79 -7.11
C ALA A 42 11.25 -5.65 -5.87
N GLU A 43 12.11 -5.15 -4.98
CA GLU A 43 12.47 -5.81 -3.71
C GLU A 43 11.26 -5.96 -2.78
N GLU A 44 10.54 -4.87 -2.51
CA GLU A 44 9.39 -4.85 -1.60
C GLU A 44 8.22 -5.71 -2.11
N LEU A 45 7.96 -5.70 -3.42
CA LEU A 45 6.93 -6.56 -4.03
C LEU A 45 7.44 -7.99 -4.30
N ARG A 46 8.72 -8.27 -4.04
CA ARG A 46 9.38 -9.56 -4.29
C ARG A 46 9.19 -10.04 -5.74
N VAL A 47 9.31 -9.12 -6.69
CA VAL A 47 9.28 -9.40 -8.13
C VAL A 47 10.66 -9.14 -8.74
N SER A 48 10.93 -9.73 -9.91
CA SER A 48 12.17 -9.39 -10.63
C SER A 48 12.16 -7.93 -11.08
N ALA A 49 13.34 -7.29 -11.18
CA ALA A 49 13.43 -5.92 -11.68
C ALA A 49 12.84 -5.73 -13.09
N PRO A 50 13.04 -6.67 -14.06
CA PRO A 50 12.35 -6.63 -15.34
C PRO A 50 10.82 -6.70 -15.24
N THR A 51 10.29 -7.53 -14.34
CA THR A 51 8.83 -7.62 -14.08
C THR A 51 8.30 -6.28 -13.57
N ALA A 52 8.92 -5.71 -12.55
CA ALA A 52 8.55 -4.41 -12.02
C ALA A 52 8.62 -3.31 -13.08
N ALA A 53 9.68 -3.30 -13.90
CA ALA A 53 9.87 -2.30 -14.95
C ALA A 53 8.74 -2.36 -16.00
N LYS A 54 8.35 -3.56 -16.41
CA LYS A 54 7.25 -3.79 -17.35
C LYS A 54 5.90 -3.35 -16.76
N ALA A 55 5.60 -3.72 -15.53
CA ALA A 55 4.38 -3.30 -14.83
C ALA A 55 4.29 -1.78 -14.69
N LEU A 56 5.39 -1.15 -14.26
CA LEU A 56 5.49 0.31 -14.13
C LEU A 56 5.39 1.03 -15.47
N ALA A 57 5.96 0.48 -16.56
CA ALA A 57 5.78 1.03 -17.90
C ALA A 57 4.30 1.04 -18.31
N ARG A 58 3.58 -0.07 -18.11
CA ARG A 58 2.14 -0.14 -18.37
C ARG A 58 1.33 0.83 -17.52
N LEU A 59 1.67 0.98 -16.23
CA LEU A 59 1.02 1.95 -15.35
C LEU A 59 1.25 3.40 -15.81
N ARG A 60 2.43 3.70 -16.38
CA ARG A 60 2.73 5.01 -16.99
C ARG A 60 1.90 5.25 -18.25
N GLU A 61 1.87 4.29 -19.17
CA GLU A 61 1.04 4.36 -20.39
C GLU A 61 -0.44 4.57 -20.06
N CYS A 62 -0.92 3.93 -18.99
CA CYS A 62 -2.29 4.09 -18.51
C CYS A 62 -2.54 5.38 -17.69
N GLY A 63 -1.51 6.20 -17.47
CA GLY A 63 -1.59 7.48 -16.79
C GLY A 63 -1.76 7.39 -15.27
N TYR A 64 -1.40 6.28 -14.63
CA TYR A 64 -1.47 6.11 -13.16
C TYR A 64 -0.20 6.59 -12.45
N VAL A 65 0.95 6.46 -13.11
CA VAL A 65 2.23 6.90 -12.55
C VAL A 65 3.01 7.70 -13.59
N GLU A 66 3.93 8.52 -13.11
CA GLU A 66 4.91 9.21 -13.92
C GLU A 66 6.31 8.93 -13.37
N ARG A 67 7.34 9.10 -14.20
CA ARG A 67 8.73 8.93 -13.80
C ARG A 67 9.42 10.28 -13.82
N ARG A 68 10.05 10.66 -12.71
CA ARG A 68 10.85 11.88 -12.57
C ARG A 68 12.26 11.47 -12.14
N GLY A 69 13.24 11.62 -13.03
CA GLY A 69 14.58 11.07 -12.80
C GLY A 69 14.56 9.55 -12.60
N PHE A 70 14.97 9.10 -11.40
CA PHE A 70 15.05 7.68 -11.03
C PHE A 70 13.86 7.19 -10.18
N SER A 71 12.89 8.05 -9.86
CA SER A 71 11.74 7.72 -9.02
C SER A 71 10.42 7.74 -9.79
N TYR A 72 9.49 6.91 -9.32
CA TYR A 72 8.11 6.86 -9.77
C TYR A 72 7.22 7.65 -8.81
N HIS A 73 6.26 8.39 -9.37
CA HIS A 73 5.30 9.20 -8.63
C HIS A 73 3.88 8.87 -9.10
N LEU A 74 2.92 8.91 -8.18
CA LEU A 74 1.51 8.76 -8.52
C LEU A 74 1.02 10.01 -9.23
N THR A 75 0.30 9.84 -10.33
CA THR A 75 -0.57 10.91 -10.85
C THR A 75 -1.82 11.03 -9.97
N GLU A 76 -2.67 12.03 -10.18
CA GLU A 76 -3.96 12.10 -9.47
C GLU A 76 -4.81 10.83 -9.66
N LYS A 77 -4.74 10.24 -10.86
CA LYS A 77 -5.45 8.99 -11.19
C LYS A 77 -4.89 7.82 -10.38
N GLY A 78 -3.56 7.70 -10.29
CA GLY A 78 -2.88 6.70 -9.46
C GLY A 78 -3.15 6.89 -7.98
N LEU A 79 -3.16 8.14 -7.52
CA LEU A 79 -3.36 8.50 -6.12
C LEU A 79 -4.72 8.00 -5.60
N ARG A 80 -5.80 8.23 -6.35
CA ARG A 80 -7.14 7.75 -5.97
C ARG A 80 -7.21 6.23 -5.80
N VAL A 81 -6.55 5.48 -6.68
CA VAL A 81 -6.51 4.01 -6.58
C VAL A 81 -5.64 3.57 -5.40
N ALA A 82 -4.47 4.17 -5.24
CA ALA A 82 -3.56 3.84 -4.14
C ALA A 82 -4.19 4.12 -2.77
N GLU A 83 -4.84 5.27 -2.61
CA GLU A 83 -5.53 5.64 -1.36
C GLU A 83 -6.64 4.66 -1.03
N ARG A 84 -7.41 4.18 -2.03
CA ARG A 84 -8.43 3.15 -1.82
C ARG A 84 -7.84 1.86 -1.29
N ILE A 85 -6.79 1.35 -1.93
CA ILE A 85 -6.15 0.09 -1.53
C ILE A 85 -5.51 0.22 -0.15
N VAL A 86 -4.76 1.29 0.09
CA VAL A 86 -4.14 1.53 1.40
C VAL A 86 -5.18 1.75 2.50
N ARG A 87 -6.32 2.38 2.20
CA ARG A 87 -7.46 2.44 3.13
C ARG A 87 -7.99 1.05 3.45
N ASN A 88 -8.21 0.22 2.44
CA ASN A 88 -8.71 -1.14 2.63
C ASN A 88 -7.74 -1.95 3.49
N HIS A 89 -6.45 -1.94 3.17
CA HIS A 89 -5.39 -2.54 3.96
C HIS A 89 -5.49 -2.15 5.43
N ARG A 90 -5.49 -0.84 5.71
CA ARG A 90 -5.46 -0.29 7.07
C ARG A 90 -6.71 -0.63 7.87
N VAL A 91 -7.88 -0.65 7.24
CA VAL A 91 -9.15 -1.04 7.89
C VAL A 91 -9.17 -2.55 8.14
N VAL A 92 -8.73 -3.36 7.19
CA VAL A 92 -8.66 -4.82 7.36
C VAL A 92 -7.66 -5.18 8.47
N GLU A 93 -6.51 -4.49 8.57
CA GLU A 93 -5.60 -4.64 9.71
C GLU A 93 -6.32 -4.40 11.04
N ARG A 94 -7.20 -3.39 11.13
CA ARG A 94 -8.00 -3.15 12.35
C ARG A 94 -8.99 -4.27 12.62
N LEU A 95 -9.67 -4.81 11.61
CA LEU A 95 -10.55 -5.96 11.79
C LEU A 95 -9.78 -7.17 12.36
N LEU A 96 -8.65 -7.50 11.73
CA LEU A 96 -7.83 -8.66 12.10
C LEU A 96 -7.25 -8.51 13.52
N THR A 97 -6.83 -7.30 13.90
CA THR A 97 -6.25 -7.05 15.22
C THR A 97 -7.30 -6.87 16.33
N ASP A 98 -8.26 -5.96 16.14
CA ASP A 98 -9.23 -5.58 17.17
C ASP A 98 -10.27 -6.67 17.45
N VAL A 99 -10.63 -7.45 16.42
CA VAL A 99 -11.73 -8.44 16.51
C VAL A 99 -11.20 -9.86 16.53
N LEU A 100 -10.24 -10.19 15.66
CA LEU A 100 -9.72 -11.56 15.55
C LEU A 100 -8.47 -11.82 16.39
N GLY A 101 -7.90 -10.78 17.02
CA GLY A 101 -6.75 -10.92 17.92
C GLY A 101 -5.44 -11.28 17.23
N ALA A 102 -5.34 -11.09 15.91
CA ALA A 102 -4.08 -11.25 15.18
C ALA A 102 -3.06 -10.23 15.70
N ASN A 103 -1.79 -10.63 15.73
CA ASN A 103 -0.72 -9.66 16.00
C ASN A 103 -0.52 -8.73 14.78
N PRO A 104 0.05 -7.52 14.93
CA PRO A 104 0.15 -6.55 13.83
C PRO A 104 0.90 -7.08 12.59
N ARG A 105 1.91 -7.93 12.78
CA ARG A 105 2.68 -8.52 11.67
C ARG A 105 1.85 -9.51 10.87
N GLU A 106 1.14 -10.40 11.53
CA GLU A 106 0.22 -11.35 10.90
C GLU A 106 -0.93 -10.63 10.21
N ALA A 107 -1.50 -9.62 10.87
CA ALA A 107 -2.55 -8.79 10.30
C ALA A 107 -2.09 -8.09 9.02
N HIS A 108 -0.83 -7.66 8.94
CA HIS A 108 -0.27 -7.04 7.74
C HIS A 108 -0.28 -8.00 6.54
N GLU A 109 0.24 -9.21 6.72
CA GLU A 109 0.33 -10.21 5.63
C GLU A 109 -1.07 -10.64 5.17
N LEU A 110 -1.98 -10.90 6.11
CA LEU A 110 -3.37 -11.25 5.80
C LEU A 110 -4.13 -10.10 5.15
N ALA A 111 -3.96 -8.86 5.64
CA ALA A 111 -4.61 -7.68 5.06
C ALA A 111 -4.20 -7.47 3.60
N HIS A 112 -2.95 -7.76 3.24
CA HIS A 112 -2.49 -7.64 1.86
C HIS A 112 -3.18 -8.65 0.91
N ALA A 113 -3.56 -9.83 1.40
CA ALA A 113 -4.37 -10.79 0.62
C ALA A 113 -5.85 -10.36 0.52
N LEU A 114 -6.34 -9.61 1.51
CA LEU A 114 -7.75 -9.28 1.69
C LEU A 114 -8.13 -7.87 1.21
N GLU A 115 -7.19 -6.95 1.05
CA GLU A 115 -7.43 -5.54 0.71
C GLU A 115 -8.14 -5.34 -0.64
N HIS A 116 -8.03 -6.36 -1.50
CA HIS A 116 -8.64 -6.42 -2.82
C HIS A 116 -10.04 -7.07 -2.84
N VAL A 117 -10.54 -7.56 -1.71
CA VAL A 117 -11.87 -8.16 -1.64
C VAL A 117 -12.92 -7.04 -1.58
N ASP A 118 -13.72 -6.94 -2.64
CA ASP A 118 -14.77 -5.94 -2.75
C ASP A 118 -15.75 -6.02 -1.56
N GLY A 119 -16.03 -4.87 -0.93
CA GLY A 119 -17.00 -4.75 0.15
C GLY A 119 -16.49 -5.15 1.54
N LEU A 120 -15.37 -5.88 1.65
CA LEU A 120 -14.83 -6.34 2.94
C LEU A 120 -14.40 -5.15 3.80
N ALA A 121 -13.61 -4.23 3.23
CA ALA A 121 -13.15 -3.07 3.95
C ALA A 121 -14.31 -2.14 4.34
N GLU A 122 -15.34 -1.99 3.52
CA GLU A 122 -16.53 -1.19 3.83
C GLU A 122 -17.34 -1.81 4.97
N LEU A 123 -17.48 -3.13 5.01
CA LEU A 123 -18.13 -3.85 6.12
C LEU A 123 -17.33 -3.70 7.42
N ALA A 124 -16.03 -3.93 7.37
CA ALA A 124 -15.12 -3.77 8.50
C ALA A 124 -15.13 -2.34 9.03
N ASP A 125 -15.05 -1.33 8.15
CA ASP A 125 -15.06 0.09 8.51
C ASP A 125 -16.33 0.49 9.25
N ARG A 126 -17.51 0.00 8.81
CA ARG A 126 -18.78 0.23 9.51
C ARG A 126 -18.83 -0.46 10.86
N TYR A 127 -18.35 -1.70 10.95
CA TYR A 127 -18.34 -2.46 12.20
C TYR A 127 -17.43 -1.82 13.25
N LEU A 128 -16.26 -1.33 12.84
CA LEU A 128 -15.24 -0.76 13.70
C LEU A 128 -15.48 0.72 14.07
N GLY A 129 -16.56 1.33 13.59
CA GLY A 129 -16.85 2.74 13.87
C GLY A 129 -15.90 3.72 13.18
N MET A 130 -15.46 3.41 11.97
CA MET A 130 -14.63 4.28 11.11
C MET A 130 -13.28 4.68 11.74
N PRO A 131 -12.38 3.73 12.03
CA PRO A 131 -11.08 4.03 12.63
C PRO A 131 -10.28 5.00 11.75
N ASP A 132 -9.57 5.93 12.40
CA ASP A 132 -8.75 6.94 11.73
C ASP A 132 -7.29 6.51 11.54
N ARG A 133 -6.87 5.41 12.18
CA ARG A 133 -5.52 4.83 12.11
C ARG A 133 -5.55 3.31 12.07
N CYS A 134 -4.52 2.72 11.47
CA CYS A 134 -4.27 1.28 11.55
C CYS A 134 -3.51 0.92 12.85
N PRO A 135 -3.34 -0.38 13.18
CA PRO A 135 -2.63 -0.84 14.38
C PRO A 135 -1.18 -0.36 14.48
N HIS A 136 -0.58 0.04 13.36
CA HIS A 136 0.77 0.59 13.26
C HIS A 136 0.83 2.11 13.46
N GLY A 137 -0.30 2.77 13.70
CA GLY A 137 -0.41 4.23 13.87
C GLY A 137 -0.53 5.02 12.57
N ASN A 138 -0.47 4.35 11.41
CA ASN A 138 -0.59 5.02 10.11
C ASN A 138 -2.04 5.52 9.88
N PRO A 139 -2.23 6.76 9.39
CA PRO A 139 -3.56 7.33 9.20
C PRO A 139 -4.32 6.57 8.10
N VAL A 140 -5.60 6.28 8.29
CA VAL A 140 -6.44 5.76 7.21
C VAL A 140 -6.67 6.89 6.19
N PRO A 141 -6.39 6.70 4.89
CA PRO A 141 -6.63 7.72 3.87
C PRO A 141 -8.06 8.28 3.94
N ALA A 142 -8.20 9.57 3.60
CA ALA A 142 -9.45 10.36 3.70
C ALA A 142 -10.03 10.59 5.11
N ARG A 143 -9.38 10.14 6.20
CA ARG A 143 -9.83 10.40 7.58
C ARG A 143 -9.33 11.70 8.21
N GLY A 144 -8.50 12.47 7.51
CA GLY A 144 -7.97 13.74 8.02
C GLY A 144 -7.01 13.62 9.22
N ALA A 145 -6.65 12.40 9.63
CA ALA A 145 -5.69 12.16 10.71
C ALA A 145 -4.33 12.77 10.35
N ARG A 146 -3.77 13.58 11.25
CA ARG A 146 -2.46 14.21 11.04
C ARG A 146 -1.37 13.15 10.91
N ARG A 147 -0.51 13.34 9.91
CA ARG A 147 0.74 12.58 9.78
C ARG A 147 1.74 13.05 10.83
N GLY A 148 2.47 12.11 11.42
CA GLY A 148 3.60 12.41 12.30
C GLY A 148 4.82 12.90 11.52
N LEU A 149 5.82 13.42 12.23
CA LEU A 149 7.12 13.75 11.66
C LEU A 149 8.00 12.50 11.67
N PRO A 150 8.65 12.10 10.55
CA PRO A 150 9.61 11.01 10.57
C PRO A 150 10.71 11.25 11.60
N LEU A 151 11.09 10.23 12.37
CA LEU A 151 12.13 10.34 13.40
C LEU A 151 13.46 10.87 12.84
N SER A 152 13.80 10.52 11.60
CA SER A 152 14.99 11.02 10.89
C SER A 152 14.98 12.53 10.64
N ARG A 153 13.80 13.17 10.75
CA ARG A 153 13.59 14.61 10.60
C ARG A 153 13.20 15.30 11.92
N ALA A 154 13.06 14.55 12.99
CA ALA A 154 12.78 15.10 14.31
C ALA A 154 14.03 15.80 14.85
N GLY A 155 13.86 17.03 15.36
CA GLY A 155 14.92 17.74 16.08
C GLY A 155 15.24 17.05 17.41
N ARG A 156 16.43 17.32 17.97
CA ARG A 156 16.72 16.90 19.35
C ARG A 156 15.81 17.64 20.31
N GLY A 157 15.05 16.89 21.10
CA GLY A 157 14.31 17.39 22.25
C GLY A 157 13.19 18.36 21.89
N VAL A 158 12.07 17.84 21.38
CA VAL A 158 10.69 18.21 21.75
C VAL A 158 9.83 16.99 21.42
N TYR A 159 9.18 16.39 22.42
CA TYR A 159 8.21 15.28 22.23
C TYR A 159 6.82 15.78 22.56
#